data_AF-A0A959BAE3-F1
#
_entry.id   AF-A0A959BAE3-F1
#
_cell.length_a   1.000
_cell.length_b   1.000
_cell.length_c   1.000
_cell.angle_alpha   90.00
_cell.angle_beta   90.00
_cell.angle_gamma   90.00
#
_symmetry.space_group_name_H-M   'P 1'
#
loop_
_entity.id
_entity.type
_entity.pdbx_description
1 polymer ?
#
loop_
_entity_poly.entity_id
_entity_poly.type
_entity_poly.pdbx_seq_one_letter_code
_entity_poly.pdbx_strand_id
1 'polypeptide(L)'
;MLKFSPEAIIRELSRNRDTFHSLLANPSETFLHWKPAPEKWCLLEITCHLYDEEREDFRTRLKSVLLDPNAPFPPIDPVGWVSARNYINQNYGAMLQAFLQERTSSIKWLESLSSPQWDNAYEHPTIGPMSGAMILSNWLA
;
A
#
# COMPACT_ATOMS: atom_id res chain seq x y z
N MET A 1 -10.82 -5.94 23.37
CA MET A 1 -9.73 -6.07 22.39
C MET A 1 -10.35 -6.57 21.10
N LEU A 2 -10.31 -5.81 20.00
CA LEU A 2 -10.88 -6.26 18.73
C LEU A 2 -10.10 -7.51 18.29
N LYS A 3 -10.82 -8.61 18.04
CA LYS A 3 -10.23 -9.85 17.56
C LYS A 3 -9.79 -9.63 16.10
N PHE A 4 -8.54 -9.94 15.79
CA PHE A 4 -8.05 -9.91 14.41
C PHE A 4 -8.96 -10.78 13.51
N SER A 5 -9.48 -10.19 12.44
CA SER A 5 -10.30 -10.87 11.44
C SER A 5 -9.78 -10.51 10.04
N PRO A 6 -8.93 -11.36 9.45
CA PRO A 6 -8.34 -11.08 8.14
C PRO A 6 -9.42 -10.96 7.07
N GLU A 7 -10.49 -11.74 7.13
CA GLU A 7 -11.60 -11.67 6.17
C GLU A 7 -12.34 -10.33 6.24
N ALA A 8 -12.48 -9.74 7.43
CA ALA A 8 -13.04 -8.41 7.58
C ALA A 8 -12.13 -7.36 6.95
N ILE A 9 -10.83 -7.41 7.23
CA ILE A 9 -9.85 -6.47 6.67
C ILE A 9 -9.79 -6.57 5.15
N ILE A 10 -9.79 -7.78 4.58
CA ILE A 10 -9.79 -8.00 3.13
C ILE A 10 -11.07 -7.43 2.48
N ARG A 11 -12.23 -7.58 3.13
CA ARG A 11 -13.48 -6.95 2.65
C ARG A 11 -13.39 -5.43 2.67
N GLU A 12 -12.84 -4.84 3.72
CA GLU A 12 -12.66 -3.38 3.78
C GLU A 12 -11.61 -2.88 2.77
N LEU A 13 -10.55 -3.65 2.48
CA LEU A 13 -9.60 -3.34 1.39
C LEU A 13 -10.31 -3.25 0.03
N SER A 14 -11.27 -4.15 -0.21
CA SER A 14 -12.10 -4.14 -1.42
C SER A 14 -13.01 -2.91 -1.50
N ARG A 15 -13.66 -2.54 -0.39
CA ARG A 15 -14.46 -1.29 -0.32
C ARG A 15 -13.60 -0.04 -0.49
N ASN A 16 -12.43 -0.01 0.15
CA ASN A 16 -11.50 1.12 0.05
C ASN A 16 -11.01 1.34 -1.38
N ARG A 17 -10.87 0.28 -2.19
CA ARG A 17 -10.60 0.44 -3.63
C ARG A 17 -11.61 1.37 -4.31
N ASP A 18 -12.90 1.15 -4.04
CA ASP A 18 -13.98 1.95 -4.63
C ASP A 18 -14.04 3.36 -4.05
N THR A 19 -13.75 3.50 -2.75
CA THR A 19 -13.60 4.81 -2.10
C THR A 19 -12.45 5.60 -2.72
N PHE A 20 -11.26 5.00 -2.91
CA PHE A 20 -10.13 5.64 -3.57
C PHE A 20 -10.49 6.06 -4.99
N HIS A 21 -11.10 5.17 -5.79
CA HIS A 21 -11.54 5.53 -7.13
C HIS A 21 -12.49 6.73 -7.10
N SER A 22 -13.46 6.75 -6.18
CA SER A 22 -14.45 7.84 -6.09
C SER A 22 -13.84 9.17 -5.65
N LEU A 23 -12.88 9.14 -4.72
CA LEU A 23 -12.20 10.34 -4.21
C LEU A 23 -11.17 10.90 -5.20
N LEU A 24 -10.54 10.03 -5.99
CA LEU A 24 -9.42 10.36 -6.87
C LEU A 24 -9.82 10.49 -8.34
N ALA A 25 -11.03 10.10 -8.74
CA ALA A 25 -11.48 10.24 -10.12
C ALA A 25 -11.79 11.70 -10.47
N ASN A 26 -11.35 12.12 -11.67
CA ASN A 26 -11.67 13.40 -12.28
C ASN A 26 -11.41 14.66 -11.42
N PRO A 27 -10.26 14.79 -10.75
CA PRO A 27 -9.90 16.06 -10.10
C PRO A 27 -9.71 17.14 -11.17
N SER A 28 -9.91 18.40 -10.82
CA SER A 28 -9.51 19.49 -11.71
C SER A 28 -8.00 19.49 -11.87
N GLU A 29 -7.53 19.89 -13.06
CA GLU A 29 -6.10 19.91 -13.39
C GLU A 29 -5.28 20.77 -12.41
N THR A 30 -5.88 21.85 -11.90
CA THR A 30 -5.30 22.71 -10.87
C THR A 30 -4.97 21.97 -9.57
N PHE A 31 -5.79 20.99 -9.16
CA PHE A 31 -5.56 20.24 -7.91
C PHE A 31 -4.54 19.12 -8.07
N LEU A 32 -4.28 18.65 -9.30
CA LEU A 32 -3.32 17.56 -9.54
C LEU A 32 -1.91 17.90 -9.04
N HIS A 33 -1.48 19.14 -9.28
CA HIS A 33 -0.12 19.62 -9.00
C HIS A 33 -0.08 20.62 -7.83
N TRP A 34 -1.23 20.97 -7.26
CA TRP A 34 -1.27 21.87 -6.11
C TRP A 34 -0.63 21.20 -4.90
N LYS A 35 0.28 21.93 -4.25
CA LYS A 35 0.92 21.52 -3.00
C LYS A 35 0.49 22.46 -1.88
N PRO A 36 0.10 21.94 -0.70
CA PRO A 36 -0.25 22.79 0.44
C PRO A 36 0.94 23.57 0.99
N ALA A 37 2.17 23.07 0.81
CA ALA A 37 3.43 23.76 1.04
C ALA A 37 4.53 23.13 0.15
N PRO A 38 5.66 23.81 -0.13
CA PRO A 38 6.67 23.34 -1.07
C PRO A 38 7.23 21.93 -0.77
N GLU A 39 7.30 21.55 0.50
CA GLU A 39 7.78 20.26 0.99
C GLU A 39 6.71 19.16 1.06
N LYS A 40 5.44 19.50 0.80
CA LYS A 40 4.32 18.55 0.81
C LYS A 40 4.08 17.97 -0.56
N TRP A 41 3.38 16.84 -0.59
CA TRP A 41 3.04 16.15 -1.83
C TRP A 41 1.77 16.72 -2.45
N CYS A 42 1.74 16.80 -3.78
CA CYS A 42 0.51 17.04 -4.53
C CYS A 42 -0.27 15.73 -4.72
N LEU A 43 -1.48 15.83 -5.28
CA LEU A 43 -2.35 14.66 -5.49
C LEU A 43 -1.73 13.61 -6.43
N LEU A 44 -0.99 14.05 -7.46
CA LEU A 44 -0.25 13.15 -8.34
C LEU A 44 0.83 12.37 -7.59
N GLU A 45 1.65 13.05 -6.79
CA GLU A 45 2.71 12.42 -5.99
C GLU A 45 2.13 11.43 -4.96
N ILE A 46 1.00 11.78 -4.32
CA ILE A 46 0.28 10.87 -3.41
C ILE A 46 -0.19 9.62 -4.15
N THR A 47 -0.74 9.77 -5.37
CA THR A 47 -1.25 8.64 -6.15
C THR A 47 -0.13 7.71 -6.60
N CYS A 48 1.02 8.25 -7.00
CA CYS A 48 2.22 7.47 -7.30
C CYS A 48 2.74 6.72 -6.06
N HIS A 49 2.74 7.39 -4.90
CA HIS A 49 3.13 6.77 -3.64
C HIS A 49 2.20 5.61 -3.26
N LEU A 50 0.88 5.77 -3.37
CA LEU A 50 -0.09 4.70 -3.13
C LEU A 50 0.16 3.48 -4.03
N TYR A 51 0.49 3.71 -5.30
CA TYR A 51 0.86 2.64 -6.23
C TYR A 51 2.09 1.86 -5.76
N ASP A 52 3.14 2.54 -5.30
CA ASP A 52 4.37 1.90 -4.86
C ASP A 52 4.22 1.19 -3.51
N GLU A 53 3.58 1.82 -2.53
CA GLU A 53 3.27 1.23 -1.20
C GLU A 53 2.48 -0.08 -1.31
N GLU A 54 1.46 -0.11 -2.18
CA GLU A 54 0.65 -1.29 -2.43
C GLU A 54 1.49 -2.50 -2.86
N ARG A 55 2.56 -2.29 -3.62
CA ARG A 55 3.32 -3.33 -4.29
C ARG A 55 4.60 -3.69 -3.55
N GLU A 56 5.35 -2.67 -3.15
CA GLU A 56 6.73 -2.77 -2.69
C GLU A 56 6.87 -2.67 -1.17
N ASP A 57 5.90 -2.05 -0.48
CA ASP A 57 5.81 -2.14 0.98
C ASP A 57 4.87 -3.28 1.38
N PHE A 58 3.55 -3.03 1.41
CA PHE A 58 2.61 -3.90 2.11
C PHE A 58 2.53 -5.32 1.53
N ARG A 59 2.28 -5.44 0.22
CA ARG A 59 2.17 -6.76 -0.42
C ARG A 59 3.46 -7.56 -0.31
N THR A 60 4.60 -6.91 -0.54
CA THR A 60 5.90 -7.56 -0.52
C THR A 60 6.28 -8.00 0.89
N ARG A 61 6.13 -7.13 1.90
CA ARG A 61 6.42 -7.48 3.29
C ARG A 61 5.48 -8.55 3.82
N LEU A 62 4.18 -8.47 3.51
CA LEU A 62 3.25 -9.50 3.93
C LEU A 62 3.60 -10.86 3.31
N LYS A 63 3.90 -10.91 2.00
CA LYS A 63 4.41 -12.13 1.36
C LYS A 63 5.66 -12.67 2.05
N SER A 64 6.60 -11.79 2.38
CA SER A 64 7.85 -12.15 3.06
C SER A 64 7.58 -12.83 4.40
N VAL A 65 6.78 -12.20 5.28
CA VAL A 65 6.48 -12.73 6.63
C VAL A 65 5.69 -14.05 6.57
N LEU A 66 4.74 -14.17 5.64
CA LEU A 66 3.98 -15.39 5.48
C LEU A 66 4.82 -16.55 4.92
N LEU A 67 5.87 -16.26 4.15
CA LEU A 67 6.76 -17.26 3.55
C LEU A 67 7.90 -17.66 4.48
N ASP A 68 8.67 -16.69 4.95
CA ASP A 68 9.82 -16.87 5.85
C ASP A 68 9.95 -15.66 6.79
N PRO A 69 9.47 -15.77 8.04
CA PRO A 69 9.55 -14.68 9.00
C PRO A 69 10.98 -14.32 9.43
N ASN A 70 11.98 -15.14 9.11
CA ASN A 70 13.38 -14.85 9.47
C ASN A 70 14.14 -14.10 8.36
N ALA A 71 13.56 -14.03 7.15
CA ALA A 71 14.17 -13.33 6.04
C ALA A 71 14.02 -11.80 6.22
N PRO A 72 15.09 -11.01 6.00
CA PRO A 72 14.99 -9.57 6.08
C PRO A 72 14.08 -9.01 4.98
N PHE A 73 13.33 -7.97 5.31
CA PHE A 73 12.55 -7.26 4.30
C PHE A 73 13.47 -6.59 3.28
N PRO A 74 13.07 -6.59 1.98
CA PRO A 74 13.69 -5.72 1.01
C PRO A 74 13.66 -4.26 1.50
N PRO A 75 14.77 -3.52 1.41
CA PRO A 75 14.80 -2.13 1.80
C PRO A 75 13.94 -1.30 0.85
N ILE A 76 13.28 -0.29 1.40
CA ILE A 76 12.46 0.67 0.65
C ILE A 76 12.83 2.10 1.06
N ASP A 77 12.57 3.06 0.18
CA ASP A 77 12.75 4.49 0.45
C ASP A 77 11.56 5.29 -0.10
N PRO A 78 10.39 5.26 0.58
CA PRO A 78 9.17 5.86 0.05
C PRO A 78 9.28 7.36 -0.19
N VAL A 79 10.04 8.06 0.65
CA VAL A 79 10.28 9.51 0.49
C VAL A 79 11.23 9.78 -0.68
N GLY A 80 12.30 8.99 -0.83
CA GLY A 80 13.23 9.13 -1.95
C GLY A 80 12.64 8.75 -3.30
N TRP A 81 11.68 7.81 -3.33
CA TRP A 81 11.00 7.40 -4.57
C TRP A 81 10.32 8.56 -5.29
N VAL A 82 9.81 9.55 -4.57
CA VAL A 82 9.16 10.73 -5.16
C VAL A 82 10.05 11.41 -6.20
N SER A 83 11.32 11.63 -5.84
CA SER A 83 12.31 12.23 -6.73
C SER A 83 12.90 11.18 -7.68
N ALA A 84 13.30 10.02 -7.16
CA ALA A 84 13.99 8.99 -7.94
C ALA A 84 13.15 8.41 -9.08
N ARG A 85 11.82 8.37 -8.93
CA ARG A 85 10.85 7.86 -9.92
C ARG A 85 10.11 8.99 -10.64
N ASN A 86 10.52 10.23 -10.42
CA ASN A 86 10.01 11.42 -11.11
C ASN A 86 8.47 11.56 -11.03
N TYR A 87 7.90 11.41 -9.82
CA TYR A 87 6.43 11.38 -9.63
C TYR A 87 5.71 12.57 -10.24
N ILE A 88 6.28 13.77 -10.12
CA ILE A 88 5.65 15.02 -10.57
C ILE A 88 5.41 15.09 -12.09
N ASN A 89 6.09 14.25 -12.88
CA ASN A 89 5.94 14.18 -14.33
C ASN A 89 5.22 12.91 -14.80
N GLN A 90 4.66 12.12 -13.89
CA GLN A 90 3.87 10.94 -14.24
C GLN A 90 2.48 11.33 -14.77
N ASN A 91 1.85 10.43 -15.51
CA ASN A 91 0.48 10.63 -15.95
C ASN A 91 -0.50 10.22 -14.84
N TYR A 92 -1.25 11.19 -14.30
CA TYR A 92 -2.19 10.95 -13.20
C TYR A 92 -3.19 9.83 -13.46
N GLY A 93 -3.87 9.86 -14.62
CA GLY A 93 -4.88 8.86 -14.96
C GLY A 93 -4.30 7.46 -15.03
N ALA A 94 -3.12 7.31 -15.65
CA ALA A 94 -2.41 6.04 -15.72
C ALA A 94 -2.01 5.53 -14.33
N MET A 95 -1.50 6.40 -13.45
CA MET A 95 -1.08 6.01 -12.10
C MET A 95 -2.26 5.62 -11.20
N LEU A 96 -3.39 6.34 -11.28
CA LEU A 96 -4.60 5.94 -10.57
C LEU A 96 -5.08 4.55 -11.03
N GLN A 97 -5.11 4.31 -12.35
CA GLN A 97 -5.51 2.99 -12.87
C GLN A 97 -4.53 1.89 -12.45
N ALA A 98 -3.23 2.17 -12.48
CA ALA A 98 -2.20 1.23 -12.05
C ALA A 98 -2.36 0.87 -10.56
N PHE A 99 -2.60 1.85 -9.69
CA PHE A 99 -2.87 1.61 -8.26
C PHE A 99 -4.11 0.74 -8.06
N LEU A 100 -5.24 1.06 -8.70
CA LEU A 100 -6.49 0.31 -8.56
C LEU A 100 -6.37 -1.14 -9.07
N GLN A 101 -5.59 -1.35 -10.14
CA GLN A 101 -5.27 -2.69 -10.66
C GLN A 101 -4.42 -3.50 -9.67
N GLU A 102 -3.44 -2.86 -9.03
CA GLU A 102 -2.58 -3.50 -8.04
C GLU A 102 -3.37 -3.84 -6.77
N ARG A 103 -4.23 -2.92 -6.29
CA ARG A 103 -5.17 -3.20 -5.19
C ARG A 103 -6.07 -4.39 -5.49
N THR A 104 -6.62 -4.45 -6.72
CA THR A 104 -7.43 -5.60 -7.16
C THR A 104 -6.62 -6.90 -7.15
N SER A 105 -5.36 -6.85 -7.59
CA SER A 105 -4.46 -8.01 -7.62
C SER A 105 -4.07 -8.47 -6.21
N SER A 106 -3.83 -7.53 -5.29
CA SER A 106 -3.56 -7.80 -3.89
C SER A 106 -4.74 -8.46 -3.20
N ILE A 107 -5.98 -7.97 -3.40
CA ILE A 107 -7.20 -8.57 -2.85
C ILE A 107 -7.36 -10.01 -3.34
N LYS A 108 -7.25 -10.25 -4.66
CA LYS A 108 -7.33 -11.60 -5.23
C LYS A 108 -6.28 -12.54 -4.65
N TRP A 109 -5.06 -12.05 -4.46
CA TRP A 109 -4.01 -12.84 -3.83
C TRP A 109 -4.33 -13.16 -2.36
N LEU A 110 -4.78 -12.19 -1.57
CA LEU A 110 -5.19 -12.39 -0.18
C LEU A 110 -6.32 -13.42 -0.06
N GLU A 111 -7.33 -13.34 -0.94
CA GLU A 111 -8.45 -14.28 -1.00
C GLU A 111 -8.03 -15.69 -1.43
N SER A 112 -6.89 -15.85 -2.09
CA SER A 112 -6.36 -17.15 -2.52
C SER A 112 -5.55 -17.88 -1.44
N LEU A 113 -5.17 -17.19 -0.35
CA LEU A 113 -4.34 -17.76 0.70
C LEU A 113 -5.08 -18.88 1.44
N SER A 114 -4.44 -20.04 1.56
CA SER A 114 -4.95 -21.18 2.31
C SER A 114 -4.18 -21.34 3.62
N SER A 115 -4.88 -21.20 4.75
CA SER A 115 -4.30 -21.28 6.10
C SER A 115 -3.04 -20.42 6.34
N PRO A 116 -3.05 -19.12 5.99
CA PRO A 116 -1.92 -18.22 6.23
C PRO A 116 -1.58 -18.09 7.74
N GLN A 117 -0.28 -18.12 8.04
CA GLN A 117 0.25 -17.97 9.40
C GLN A 117 0.36 -16.49 9.77
N TRP A 118 -0.75 -15.86 10.14
CA TRP A 118 -0.80 -14.41 10.43
C TRP A 118 0.05 -13.98 11.64
N ASP A 119 0.32 -14.91 12.55
CA ASP A 119 1.15 -14.66 13.75
C ASP A 119 2.65 -14.73 13.45
N ASN A 120 3.06 -15.18 12.26
CA ASN A 120 4.45 -15.04 11.81
C ASN A 120 4.83 -13.57 11.89
N ALA A 121 6.05 -13.28 12.37
CA ALA A 121 6.57 -11.93 12.50
C ALA A 121 8.05 -11.88 12.16
N TYR A 122 8.43 -10.87 11.38
CA TYR A 122 9.83 -10.50 11.21
C TYR A 122 10.27 -9.55 12.31
N GLU A 123 11.40 -9.84 12.95
CA GLU A 123 12.00 -8.98 13.97
C GLU A 123 12.77 -7.84 13.31
N HIS A 124 12.10 -6.71 13.07
CA HIS A 124 12.74 -5.54 12.46
C HIS A 124 13.72 -4.89 13.45
N PRO A 125 14.97 -4.62 13.06
CA PRO A 125 16.04 -4.21 13.98
C PRO A 125 15.75 -2.91 14.75
N THR A 126 14.89 -2.04 14.21
CA THR A 126 14.55 -0.74 14.82
C THR A 126 13.10 -0.59 15.24
N ILE A 127 12.17 -1.37 14.66
CA ILE A 127 10.72 -1.23 14.86
C ILE A 127 10.17 -2.34 15.77
N GLY A 128 10.91 -3.46 15.88
CA GLY A 128 10.48 -4.64 16.60
C GLY A 128 9.64 -5.59 15.73
N PRO A 129 8.83 -6.46 16.36
CA PRO A 129 8.12 -7.52 15.65
C PRO A 129 7.06 -6.96 14.69
N MET A 130 7.16 -7.33 13.42
CA MET A 130 6.21 -6.98 12.37
C MET A 130 5.46 -8.23 11.93
N SER A 131 4.31 -8.51 12.56
CA SER A 131 3.52 -9.70 12.24
C SER A 131 2.70 -9.55 10.96
N GLY A 132 2.34 -10.67 10.33
CA GLY A 132 1.43 -10.68 9.18
C GLY A 132 0.09 -10.01 9.51
N ALA A 133 -0.44 -10.25 10.71
CA ALA A 133 -1.64 -9.58 11.21
C ALA A 133 -1.46 -8.05 11.31
N MET A 134 -0.32 -7.59 11.81
CA MET A 134 0.00 -6.16 11.90
C MET A 134 0.12 -5.53 10.51
N ILE A 135 0.86 -6.16 9.59
CA ILE A 135 1.06 -5.65 8.23
C ILE A 135 -0.29 -5.56 7.51
N LEU A 136 -1.11 -6.63 7.54
CA LEU A 136 -2.43 -6.61 6.91
C LEU A 136 -3.34 -5.53 7.51
N SER A 137 -3.33 -5.36 8.83
CA SER A 137 -4.16 -4.35 9.51
C SER A 137 -3.77 -2.92 9.13
N ASN A 138 -2.47 -2.65 8.98
CA ASN A 138 -1.98 -1.31 8.59
C ASN A 138 -2.11 -1.04 7.09
N TRP A 139 -2.17 -2.08 6.26
CA TRP A 139 -2.44 -1.92 4.82
C TRP A 139 -3.85 -1.40 4.53
N LEU A 140 -4.78 -1.55 5.48
CA LEU A 140 -6.14 -1.05 5.33
C LEU A 140 -6.24 0.49 5.32
N ALA A 141 -5.24 1.18 5.88
CA ALA A 141 -5.23 2.63 6.07
C ALA A 141 -5.59 3.44 4.81
#